data_AF-A0A0B0EHE3-F1
#
_entry.id   AF-A0A0B0EHE3-F1
#
_cell.length_a   1.000
_cell.length_b   1.000
_cell.length_c   1.000
_cell.angle_alpha   90.00
_cell.angle_beta   90.00
_cell.angle_gamma   90.00
#
_symmetry.space_group_name_H-M   'P 1'
#
loop_
_entity.id
_entity.type
_entity.pdbx_description
1 polymer ?
#
loop_
_entity_poly.entity_id
_entity_poly.type
_entity_poly.pdbx_seq_one_letter_code
_entity_poly.pdbx_strand_id
1 'polypeptide(L)'
;EEEEEEEEEEEHLTASPSQGEEKISSLDSKPSLLDFKKKKAFINSFATTLGKMHSHNIFHHDLKTCNIMVKENDGSCNFTFLDFDKVSFSEKITVRMRVKNLTQINLSTPRRFNVADRIRFLKEYLTRCNLMDKKCDIVRAVVNLSKEEKILYVSLQGDVTEDW
;
A
#
# COMPACT_ATOMS: atom_id res chain seq x y z
N GLU A 1 59.12 -47.65 -42.70
CA GLU A 1 58.30 -48.53 -41.83
C GLU A 1 58.13 -47.73 -40.56
N GLU A 2 57.19 -46.78 -40.62
CA GLU A 2 55.78 -46.93 -40.17
C GLU A 2 55.71 -46.19 -38.82
N GLU A 3 55.05 -45.03 -38.77
CA GLU A 3 53.65 -44.89 -38.29
C GLU A 3 53.64 -45.06 -36.75
N GLU A 4 53.17 -44.16 -35.90
CA GLU A 4 52.13 -43.14 -35.97
C GLU A 4 52.40 -42.08 -34.87
N GLU A 5 52.05 -40.83 -35.17
CA GLU A 5 51.82 -39.77 -34.17
C GLU A 5 50.41 -39.97 -33.59
N GLU A 6 50.29 -40.25 -32.29
CA GLU A 6 49.01 -40.14 -31.58
C GLU A 6 49.04 -38.86 -30.73
N GLU A 7 48.34 -37.84 -31.24
CA GLU A 7 47.81 -36.70 -30.51
C GLU A 7 46.61 -37.19 -29.68
N GLU A 8 46.66 -37.06 -28.35
CA GLU A 8 45.45 -37.12 -27.51
C GLU A 8 45.19 -35.76 -26.85
N GLU A 9 43.99 -35.28 -27.10
CA GLU A 9 43.47 -33.93 -26.95
C GLU A 9 43.35 -33.47 -25.48
N GLU A 10 43.83 -32.26 -25.19
CA GLU A 10 43.51 -31.53 -23.96
C GLU A 10 42.00 -31.25 -23.88
N GLU A 11 41.35 -31.80 -22.86
CA GLU A 11 39.94 -31.58 -22.54
C GLU A 11 39.71 -30.14 -22.04
N HIS A 12 39.58 -29.20 -22.99
CA HIS A 12 39.28 -27.80 -22.75
C HIS A 12 37.76 -27.66 -22.48
N LEU A 13 37.36 -27.67 -21.20
CA LEU A 13 36.00 -27.35 -20.75
C LEU A 13 35.66 -25.88 -21.07
N THR A 14 35.16 -25.63 -22.29
CA THR A 14 34.60 -24.34 -22.68
C THR A 14 33.22 -24.17 -22.06
N ALA A 15 33.12 -23.36 -21.02
CA ALA A 15 31.85 -22.86 -20.51
C ALA A 15 31.25 -21.86 -21.51
N SER A 16 30.17 -22.26 -22.18
CA SER A 16 29.36 -21.35 -23.01
C SER A 16 28.52 -20.42 -22.13
N PRO A 17 28.56 -19.09 -22.35
CA PRO A 17 27.63 -18.17 -21.70
C PRO A 17 26.31 -18.17 -22.46
N SER A 18 25.29 -18.86 -21.93
CA SER A 18 23.93 -18.73 -22.44
C SER A 18 23.34 -17.39 -22.00
N GLN A 19 23.19 -16.52 -23.00
CA GLN A 19 22.40 -15.29 -22.98
C GLN A 19 21.01 -15.57 -22.36
N GLY A 20 20.47 -14.74 -21.47
CA GLY A 20 20.24 -13.33 -21.72
C GLY A 20 18.95 -13.17 -22.51
N GLU A 21 17.81 -13.54 -21.92
CA GLU A 21 16.46 -13.19 -22.37
C GLU A 21 15.46 -13.49 -21.22
N GLU A 22 15.48 -12.68 -20.16
CA GLU A 22 14.33 -12.62 -19.25
C GLU A 22 13.16 -11.96 -19.99
N LYS A 23 12.31 -12.83 -20.52
CA LYS A 23 11.05 -12.50 -21.17
C LYS A 23 10.15 -11.81 -20.14
N ILE A 24 10.13 -10.46 -20.14
CA ILE A 24 9.10 -9.66 -19.48
C ILE A 24 7.79 -9.88 -20.25
N SER A 25 7.14 -11.02 -20.00
CA SER A 25 5.84 -11.35 -20.56
C SER A 25 4.74 -10.91 -19.59
N SER A 26 4.04 -9.86 -20.01
CA SER A 26 2.63 -9.56 -19.72
C SER A 26 2.23 -9.42 -18.25
N LEU A 27 2.35 -8.19 -17.72
CA LEU A 27 1.48 -7.70 -16.64
C LEU A 27 0.05 -7.52 -17.20
N ASP A 28 -0.72 -8.60 -17.31
CA ASP A 28 -2.19 -8.53 -17.49
C ASP A 28 -2.89 -9.78 -16.91
N SER A 29 -2.28 -10.39 -15.89
CA SER A 29 -2.91 -11.49 -15.16
C SER A 29 -4.03 -10.93 -14.28
N LYS A 30 -5.28 -11.33 -14.57
CA LYS A 30 -6.43 -11.03 -13.68
C LYS A 30 -6.06 -11.42 -12.24
N PRO A 31 -6.33 -10.55 -11.24
CA PRO A 31 -5.95 -10.83 -9.85
C PRO A 31 -6.54 -12.16 -9.40
N SER A 32 -5.69 -13.01 -8.84
CA SER A 32 -6.10 -14.31 -8.31
C SER A 32 -6.95 -14.14 -7.04
N LEU A 33 -7.68 -15.18 -6.63
CA LEU A 33 -8.37 -15.20 -5.33
C LEU A 33 -7.40 -14.94 -4.16
N LEU A 34 -6.14 -15.36 -4.29
CA LEU A 34 -5.10 -15.10 -3.31
C LEU A 34 -4.78 -13.61 -3.23
N ASP A 35 -4.72 -12.92 -4.37
CA ASP A 35 -4.47 -11.46 -4.42
C ASP A 35 -5.61 -10.66 -3.80
N PHE A 36 -6.86 -11.09 -4.03
CA PHE A 36 -8.02 -10.48 -3.37
C PHE A 36 -7.98 -10.67 -1.84
N LYS A 37 -7.62 -11.86 -1.36
CA LYS A 37 -7.48 -12.13 0.08
C LYS A 37 -6.35 -11.29 0.68
N LYS A 38 -5.20 -11.22 0.01
CA LYS A 38 -4.06 -10.40 0.44
C LYS A 38 -4.42 -8.92 0.48
N LYS A 39 -5.06 -8.38 -0.56
CA LYS A 39 -5.54 -6.98 -0.60
C LYS A 39 -6.52 -6.69 0.53
N LYS A 40 -7.48 -7.59 0.77
CA LYS A 40 -8.44 -7.46 1.87
C LYS A 40 -7.72 -7.44 3.23
N ALA A 41 -6.77 -8.35 3.44
CA ALA A 41 -6.00 -8.43 4.69
C ALA A 41 -5.16 -7.16 4.90
N PHE A 42 -4.51 -6.66 3.84
CA PHE A 42 -3.78 -5.40 3.85
C PHE A 42 -4.66 -4.22 4.28
N ILE A 43 -5.83 -4.05 3.64
CA ILE A 43 -6.78 -2.97 3.94
C ILE A 43 -7.23 -3.04 5.41
N ASN A 44 -7.58 -4.24 5.88
CA ASN A 44 -8.05 -4.43 7.25
C ASN A 44 -6.93 -4.19 8.29
N SER A 45 -5.69 -4.61 7.99
CA SER A 45 -4.54 -4.38 8.86
C SER A 45 -4.23 -2.88 8.95
N PHE A 46 -4.28 -2.16 7.83
CA PHE A 46 -4.08 -0.72 7.82
C PHE A 46 -5.18 0.03 8.61
N ALA A 47 -6.45 -0.31 8.36
CA ALA A 47 -7.58 0.25 9.10
C ALA A 47 -7.46 0.02 10.61
N THR A 48 -7.01 -1.17 11.01
CA THR A 48 -6.76 -1.52 12.41
C THR A 48 -5.62 -0.68 13.00
N THR A 49 -4.52 -0.51 12.25
CA THR A 49 -3.36 0.27 12.70
C THR A 49 -3.69 1.74 12.87
N LEU A 50 -4.41 2.34 11.91
CA LEU A 50 -4.89 3.71 12.04
C LEU A 50 -5.90 3.87 13.19
N GLY A 51 -6.78 2.88 13.38
CA GLY A 51 -7.70 2.84 14.52
C GLY A 51 -6.97 2.87 15.87
N LYS A 52 -5.90 2.08 16.00
CA LYS A 52 -5.01 2.07 17.18
C LYS A 52 -4.33 3.42 17.39
N MET A 53 -3.79 4.05 16.34
CA MET A 53 -3.19 5.39 16.46
C MET A 53 -4.19 6.38 17.09
N HIS A 54 -5.40 6.45 16.55
CA HIS A 54 -6.42 7.35 17.07
C HIS A 54 -7.01 6.93 18.43
N SER A 55 -6.94 5.65 18.83
CA SER A 55 -7.35 5.21 20.17
C SER A 55 -6.33 5.63 21.25
N HIS A 56 -5.07 5.85 20.87
CA HIS A 56 -4.03 6.42 21.72
C HIS A 56 -4.01 7.96 21.68
N ASN A 57 -5.08 8.57 21.19
CA ASN A 57 -5.27 10.01 21.05
C ASN A 57 -4.20 10.75 20.20
N ILE A 58 -3.62 10.07 19.22
CA ILE A 58 -2.60 10.62 18.33
C ILE A 58 -3.27 11.19 17.08
N PHE A 59 -2.99 12.45 16.73
CA PHE A 59 -3.41 13.09 15.49
C PHE A 59 -2.20 13.40 14.63
N HIS A 60 -2.27 13.01 13.36
CA HIS A 60 -1.19 13.23 12.40
C HIS A 60 -1.57 14.34 11.43
N HIS A 61 -0.95 15.52 11.52
CA HIS A 61 -1.40 16.70 10.77
C HIS A 61 -1.26 16.55 9.25
N ASP A 62 -0.37 15.66 8.77
CA ASP A 62 -0.13 15.40 7.35
C ASP A 62 -0.20 13.89 7.00
N LEU A 63 -1.33 13.26 7.31
CA LEU A 63 -1.48 11.80 7.16
C LEU A 63 -1.76 11.38 5.70
N LYS A 64 -0.71 11.32 4.88
CA LYS A 64 -0.75 10.86 3.49
C LYS A 64 -0.08 9.50 3.33
N THR A 65 -0.40 8.78 2.25
CA THR A 65 0.22 7.47 1.94
C THR A 65 1.74 7.52 1.80
N CYS A 66 2.30 8.63 1.32
CA CYS A 66 3.76 8.82 1.27
C CYS A 66 4.43 8.92 2.64
N ASN A 67 3.67 9.27 3.69
CA ASN A 67 4.14 9.31 5.08
C ASN A 67 3.88 7.99 5.81
N ILE A 68 3.65 6.90 5.07
CA ILE A 68 3.40 5.57 5.64
C ILE A 68 4.35 4.57 5.00
N MET A 69 5.26 4.04 5.81
CA MET A 69 6.09 2.91 5.41
C MET A 69 5.37 1.59 5.70
N VAL A 70 5.35 0.70 4.72
CA VAL A 70 4.80 -0.65 4.83
C VAL A 70 5.93 -1.66 4.84
N LYS A 71 5.94 -2.54 5.83
CA LYS A 71 6.79 -3.73 5.86
C LYS A 71 5.92 -4.97 5.81
N GLU A 72 6.06 -5.74 4.74
CA GLU A 72 5.46 -7.08 4.65
C GLU A 72 6.33 -8.08 5.43
N ASN A 73 5.69 -8.89 6.25
CA ASN A 73 6.28 -10.09 6.85
C ASN A 73 5.40 -11.30 6.49
N ASP A 74 5.83 -12.52 6.78
CA ASP A 74 5.11 -13.75 6.46
C ASP A 74 3.63 -13.71 6.90
N GLY A 75 2.74 -13.38 5.96
CA GLY A 75 1.30 -13.27 6.18
C GLY A 75 0.80 -12.00 6.90
N SER A 76 1.65 -11.01 7.19
CA SER A 76 1.24 -9.76 7.88
C SER A 76 1.87 -8.50 7.29
N CYS A 77 1.22 -7.35 7.51
CA CYS A 77 1.75 -6.04 7.13
C CYS A 77 1.86 -5.16 8.36
N ASN A 78 3.06 -4.63 8.59
CA ASN A 78 3.34 -3.61 9.60
C ASN A 78 3.36 -2.24 8.94
N PHE A 79 2.70 -1.26 9.57
CA PHE A 79 2.66 0.12 9.10
C PHE A 79 3.40 1.01 10.09
N THR A 80 4.32 1.83 9.57
CA THR A 80 5.05 2.83 10.35
C THR A 80 4.69 4.20 9.80
N PHE A 81 4.16 5.09 10.65
CA PHE A 81 3.91 6.48 10.29
C PHE A 81 5.21 7.27 10.37
N LEU A 82 5.46 8.12 9.38
CA LEU A 82 6.64 8.97 9.25
C LEU A 82 6.24 10.45 9.41
N ASP A 83 7.20 11.37 9.47
CA ASP A 83 6.98 12.82 9.61
C ASP A 83 6.26 13.21 10.94
N PHE A 84 6.97 13.01 12.06
CA PHE A 84 6.48 13.33 13.40
C PHE A 84 6.54 14.81 13.77
N ASP A 85 7.23 15.64 12.98
CA ASP A 85 7.26 17.10 13.18
C ASP A 85 5.86 17.72 13.11
N LYS A 86 4.91 16.96 12.55
CA LYS A 86 3.51 17.29 12.36
C LYS A 86 2.57 16.35 13.14
N VAL A 87 2.96 15.85 14.31
CA VAL A 87 2.08 15.02 15.17
C VAL A 87 1.71 15.75 16.45
N SER A 88 0.44 15.65 16.85
CA SER A 88 -0.03 16.14 18.14
C SER A 88 -0.68 15.04 18.97
N PHE A 89 -0.42 15.09 20.27
CA PHE A 89 -1.03 14.25 21.29
C PHE A 89 -2.11 15.09 21.96
N SER A 90 -3.37 14.70 21.79
CA SER A 90 -4.51 15.40 22.38
C SER A 90 -5.04 14.62 23.58
N GLU A 91 -5.80 15.25 24.47
CA GLU A 91 -6.54 14.53 25.50
C GLU A 91 -7.55 13.54 24.89
N LYS A 92 -8.13 13.92 23.73
CA LYS A 92 -9.08 13.09 22.98
C LYS A 92 -9.10 13.41 21.50
N ILE A 93 -9.06 12.37 20.66
CA ILE A 93 -9.25 12.52 19.21
C ILE A 93 -10.73 12.68 18.87
N THR A 94 -11.10 13.87 18.38
CA THR A 94 -12.47 14.21 17.97
C THR A 94 -12.86 13.57 16.63
N VAL A 95 -14.17 13.47 16.35
CA VAL A 95 -14.66 13.01 15.03
C VAL A 95 -14.13 13.87 13.90
N ARG A 96 -14.04 15.19 14.09
CA ARG A 96 -13.51 16.14 13.09
C ARG A 96 -12.06 15.84 12.74
N MET A 97 -11.22 15.55 13.73
CA MET A 97 -9.81 15.19 13.51
C MET A 97 -9.69 13.86 12.76
N ARG A 98 -10.52 12.87 13.10
CA ARG A 98 -10.59 11.59 12.39
C ARG A 98 -10.98 11.79 10.93
N VAL A 99 -12.03 12.58 10.66
CA VAL A 99 -12.46 12.90 9.30
C VAL A 99 -11.31 13.54 8.52
N LYS A 100 -10.58 14.49 9.11
CA LYS A 100 -9.42 15.11 8.45
C LYS A 100 -8.36 14.08 8.03
N ASN A 101 -7.94 13.19 8.93
CA ASN A 101 -6.97 12.14 8.61
C ASN A 101 -7.51 11.12 7.59
N LEU A 102 -8.77 10.71 7.72
CA LEU A 102 -9.40 9.81 6.75
C LEU A 102 -9.48 10.44 5.35
N THR A 103 -9.78 11.73 5.26
CA THR A 103 -9.77 12.47 3.99
C THR A 103 -8.38 12.54 3.39
N GLN A 104 -7.33 12.83 4.18
CA GLN A 104 -5.95 12.87 3.70
C GLN A 104 -5.49 11.50 3.15
N ILE A 105 -5.84 10.41 3.83
CA ILE A 105 -5.61 9.05 3.32
C ILE A 105 -6.40 8.82 2.03
N ASN A 106 -7.68 9.20 1.99
CA ASN A 106 -8.53 9.00 0.82
C ASN A 106 -7.98 9.74 -0.41
N LEU A 107 -7.51 10.98 -0.23
CA LEU A 107 -6.91 11.82 -1.27
C LEU A 107 -5.49 11.42 -1.67
N SER A 108 -4.82 10.57 -0.89
CA SER A 108 -3.49 10.06 -1.24
C SER A 108 -3.46 8.58 -1.59
N THR A 109 -4.65 7.95 -1.68
CA THR A 109 -4.78 6.55 -2.10
C THR A 109 -5.17 6.51 -3.58
N PRO A 110 -4.42 5.81 -4.45
CA PRO A 110 -4.73 5.73 -5.88
C PRO A 110 -6.07 5.04 -6.18
N ARG A 111 -6.66 5.30 -7.36
CA ARG A 111 -7.92 4.70 -7.82
C ARG A 111 -7.91 3.18 -7.97
N ARG A 112 -6.73 2.57 -8.09
CA ARG A 112 -6.56 1.11 -8.03
C ARG A 112 -7.15 0.49 -6.75
N PHE A 113 -7.34 1.28 -5.70
CA PHE A 113 -8.24 0.98 -4.59
C PHE A 113 -9.63 1.53 -4.90
N ASN A 114 -10.51 0.63 -5.31
CA ASN A 114 -11.85 0.99 -5.78
C ASN A 114 -12.77 1.37 -4.62
N VAL A 115 -14.01 1.76 -4.94
CA VAL A 115 -15.02 2.17 -3.95
C VAL A 115 -15.26 1.08 -2.89
N ALA A 116 -15.28 -0.20 -3.26
CA ALA A 116 -15.50 -1.29 -2.32
C ALA A 116 -14.33 -1.43 -1.33
N ASP A 117 -13.09 -1.24 -1.78
CA ASP A 117 -11.90 -1.23 -0.94
C ASP A 117 -11.92 -0.07 0.06
N ARG A 118 -12.28 1.13 -0.41
CA ARG A 118 -12.40 2.34 0.43
C ARG A 118 -13.50 2.21 1.48
N ILE A 119 -14.66 1.68 1.12
CA ILE A 119 -15.76 1.40 2.06
C ILE A 119 -15.34 0.33 3.07
N ARG A 120 -14.62 -0.70 2.64
CA ARG A 120 -14.10 -1.75 3.53
C ARG A 120 -13.16 -1.17 4.57
N PHE A 121 -12.20 -0.35 4.14
CA PHE A 121 -11.29 0.37 5.03
C PHE A 121 -12.07 1.17 6.08
N LEU A 122 -13.01 2.02 5.65
CA LEU A 122 -13.81 2.84 6.55
C LEU A 122 -14.63 2.01 7.54
N LYS A 123 -15.26 0.92 7.08
CA LYS A 123 -16.05 0.04 7.96
C LYS A 123 -15.18 -0.61 9.03
N GLU A 124 -14.03 -1.16 8.66
CA GLU A 124 -13.12 -1.79 9.63
C GLU A 124 -12.61 -0.74 10.63
N TYR A 125 -12.15 0.41 10.14
CA TYR A 125 -11.67 1.50 10.98
C TYR A 125 -12.72 1.97 12.00
N LEU A 126 -13.96 2.21 11.56
CA LEU A 126 -15.05 2.65 12.43
C LEU A 126 -15.45 1.60 13.45
N THR A 127 -15.44 0.32 13.06
CA THR A 127 -15.68 -0.80 13.98
C THR A 127 -14.64 -0.80 15.09
N ARG A 128 -13.35 -0.66 14.75
CA ARG A 128 -12.25 -0.63 15.73
C ARG A 128 -12.30 0.58 16.67
N CYS A 129 -12.83 1.69 16.20
CA CYS A 129 -12.97 2.90 17.00
C CYS A 129 -14.28 2.98 17.80
N ASN A 130 -15.15 1.97 17.69
CA ASN A 130 -16.50 1.97 18.26
C ASN A 130 -17.33 3.22 17.82
N LEU A 131 -17.25 3.56 16.53
CA LEU A 131 -17.89 4.73 15.90
C LEU A 131 -18.89 4.33 14.79
N MET A 132 -19.43 3.12 14.86
CA MET A 132 -20.35 2.60 13.85
C MET A 132 -21.70 3.35 13.83
N ASP A 133 -22.10 3.93 14.95
CA ASP A 133 -23.23 4.86 15.09
C ASP A 133 -23.06 6.12 14.21
N LYS A 134 -21.82 6.58 14.02
CA LYS A 134 -21.48 7.78 13.23
C LYS A 134 -21.08 7.49 11.78
N LYS A 135 -21.28 6.25 11.32
CA LYS A 135 -20.79 5.79 10.01
C LYS A 135 -21.25 6.67 8.86
N CYS A 136 -22.55 6.94 8.76
CA CYS A 136 -23.10 7.71 7.64
C CYS A 136 -22.52 9.13 7.59
N ASP A 137 -22.35 9.77 8.74
CA ASP A 137 -21.85 11.13 8.83
C ASP A 137 -20.36 11.22 8.49
N ILE A 138 -19.56 10.29 9.00
CA ILE A 138 -18.12 10.23 8.69
C ILE A 138 -17.91 9.91 7.21
N VAL A 139 -18.60 8.91 6.67
CA VAL A 139 -18.48 8.56 5.24
C VAL A 139 -18.89 9.74 4.36
N ARG A 140 -20.02 10.39 4.66
CA ARG A 140 -20.50 11.56 3.92
C ARG A 140 -19.50 12.72 3.99
N ALA A 141 -18.94 12.99 5.16
CA ALA A 141 -17.95 14.05 5.33
C ALA A 141 -16.67 13.76 4.53
N VAL A 142 -16.14 12.54 4.59
CA VAL A 142 -14.95 12.14 3.81
C VAL A 142 -15.23 12.29 2.32
N VAL A 143 -16.37 11.79 1.83
CA VAL A 143 -16.74 11.89 0.41
C VAL A 143 -16.88 13.34 -0.04
N ASN A 144 -17.60 14.17 0.72
CA ASN A 144 -17.81 15.58 0.35
C ASN A 144 -16.50 16.36 0.33
N LEU A 145 -15.64 16.16 1.33
CA LEU A 145 -14.32 16.80 1.36
C LEU A 145 -13.38 16.30 0.26
N SER A 146 -13.60 15.10 -0.27
CA SER A 146 -12.74 14.54 -1.30
C SER A 146 -13.16 14.95 -2.72
N LYS A 147 -14.45 15.19 -2.96
CA LYS A 147 -14.99 15.51 -4.29
C LYS A 147 -14.47 16.81 -4.91
N GLU A 148 -14.05 17.75 -4.07
CA GLU A 148 -13.51 19.06 -4.48
C GLU A 148 -12.05 18.97 -4.94
N GLU A 149 -11.38 17.84 -4.67
CA GLU A 149 -9.94 17.69 -4.77
C GLU A 149 -9.57 16.52 -5.68
N LYS A 150 -8.40 16.58 -6.32
CA LYS A 150 -7.84 15.45 -7.04
C LYS A 150 -7.13 14.49 -6.07
N ILE A 151 -7.03 13.22 -6.45
CA ILE A 151 -6.17 12.26 -5.74
C ILE A 151 -4.72 12.57 -6.09
N LEU A 152 -3.84 12.71 -5.10
CA LEU A 152 -2.41 12.98 -5.27
C LEU A 152 -1.57 11.99 -4.45
N TYR A 153 -0.70 11.23 -5.11
CA TYR A 153 0.19 10.26 -4.46
C TYR A 153 1.56 10.20 -5.12
N VAL A 154 2.54 9.64 -4.41
CA VAL A 154 3.93 9.50 -4.90
C VAL A 154 4.11 8.11 -5.50
N SER A 155 4.63 8.06 -6.72
CA SER A 155 5.02 6.83 -7.43
C SER A 155 6.55 6.74 -7.58
N LEU A 156 7.06 5.65 -8.15
CA LEU A 156 8.49 5.51 -8.49
C LEU A 156 8.95 6.54 -9.53
N GLN A 157 8.01 7.11 -10.30
CA GLN A 157 8.26 8.12 -11.33
C GLN A 157 8.03 9.55 -10.81
N GLY A 158 7.69 9.72 -9.53
CA GLY A 158 7.34 11.01 -8.91
C GLY A 158 5.84 11.15 -8.63
N ASP A 159 5.39 12.39 -8.47
CA ASP A 159 4.04 12.73 -8.06
C ASP A 159 3.01 12.43 -9.18
N VAL A 160 1.91 11.79 -8.81
CA VAL A 160 0.81 11.42 -9.71
C VAL A 160 -0.49 12.00 -9.19
N THR A 161 -1.25 12.62 -10.10
CA THR A 161 -2.57 13.17 -9.83
C THR A 161 -3.64 12.42 -10.62
N GLU A 162 -4.75 12.03 -9.98
CA GLU A 162 -5.90 11.36 -10.62
C GLU A 162 -7.22 12.09 -10.30
N ASP A 163 -8.15 12.14 -11.26
CA ASP A 163 -9.53 12.55 -11.03
C ASP A 163 -10.39 11.38 -10.52
N TRP A 164 -11.43 11.63 -9.71
CA TRP A 164 -12.25 10.59 -9.05
C TRP A 164 -12.99 9.64 -10.02
#